data_AF-A0A6N7MAH8-F1
#
_entry.id   AF-A0A6N7MAH8-F1
#
_cell.length_a   1.000
_cell.length_b   1.000
_cell.length_c   1.000
_cell.angle_alpha   90.00
_cell.angle_beta   90.00
_cell.angle_gamma   90.00
#
_symmetry.space_group_name_H-M   'P 1'
#
loop_
_entity.id
_entity.type
_entity.pdbx_description
1 polymer ?
#
loop_
_entity_poly.entity_id
_entity_poly.type
_entity_poly.pdbx_seq_one_letter_code
_entity_poly.pdbx_strand_id
1 'polypeptide(L)'
;MEKFRQRMVREGVIQAFSELGLDFDHLFPGDKENQYSRYEWIVRSKVPRLGTIINAVPPNEWLGEKAWEEWYIMDRVLHHHVLYMNEPADYHEIFVAPEGDDVHPPRSFGKKWYVIDDPDRRPVLLRK
;
A
#
# COMPACT_ATOMS: atom_id res chain seq x y z
N MET A 1 9.85 10.75 19.54
CA MET A 1 9.43 10.17 18.26
C MET A 1 7.95 9.84 18.34
N GLU A 2 7.18 10.17 17.30
CA GLU A 2 5.79 9.74 17.21
C GLU A 2 5.72 8.22 17.01
N LYS A 3 4.80 7.54 17.72
CA LYS A 3 4.59 6.11 17.54
C LYS A 3 3.88 5.83 16.22
N PHE A 4 4.25 4.74 15.53
CA PHE A 4 3.66 4.34 14.24
C PHE A 4 2.13 4.39 14.25
N ARG A 5 1.49 3.79 15.25
CA ARG A 5 0.02 3.80 15.36
C ARG A 5 -0.58 5.21 15.49
N GLN A 6 0.05 6.10 16.26
CA GLN A 6 -0.43 7.48 16.40
C GLN A 6 -0.40 8.23 15.06
N ARG A 7 0.67 8.01 14.28
CA ARG A 7 0.78 8.52 12.92
C ARG A 7 -0.35 8.00 12.02
N MET A 8 -0.60 6.69 12.06
CA MET A 8 -1.66 6.04 11.25
C MET A 8 -3.06 6.55 11.60
N VAL A 9 -3.33 6.89 12.86
CA VAL A 9 -4.57 7.56 13.26
C VAL A 9 -4.65 8.96 12.63
N ARG A 10 -3.61 9.78 12.78
CA ARG A 10 -3.58 11.15 12.27
C ARG A 10 -3.75 11.21 10.75
N GLU A 11 -3.12 10.28 10.04
CA GLU A 11 -3.16 10.18 8.58
C GLU A 11 -4.45 9.53 8.05
N GLY A 12 -5.38 9.16 8.94
CA GLY A 12 -6.67 8.54 8.55
C GLY A 12 -6.56 7.10 8.05
N VAL A 13 -5.37 6.50 8.12
CA VAL A 13 -5.08 5.16 7.60
C VAL A 13 -5.91 4.10 8.31
N ILE A 14 -6.00 4.16 9.64
CA ILE A 14 -6.77 3.17 10.42
C ILE A 14 -8.26 3.21 10.04
N GLN A 15 -8.81 4.42 9.86
CA GLN A 15 -10.20 4.58 9.41
C GLN A 15 -10.38 3.99 8.01
N ALA A 16 -9.45 4.28 7.08
CA ALA A 16 -9.51 3.76 5.73
C ALA A 16 -9.46 2.23 5.70
N PHE A 17 -8.60 1.58 6.50
CA PHE A 17 -8.59 0.11 6.61
C PHE A 17 -9.95 -0.42 7.11
N SER A 18 -10.56 0.25 8.10
CA SER A 18 -11.89 -0.12 8.58
C SER A 18 -12.97 0.02 7.49
N GLU A 19 -12.91 1.06 6.64
CA GLU A 19 -13.81 1.24 5.50
C GLU A 19 -13.67 0.12 4.46
N LEU A 20 -12.48 -0.48 4.34
CA LEU A 20 -12.23 -1.65 3.50
C LEU A 20 -12.60 -2.98 4.18
N GLY A 21 -13.13 -2.96 5.40
CA GLY A 21 -13.47 -4.17 6.18
C GLY A 21 -12.26 -4.88 6.78
N LEU A 22 -11.13 -4.19 6.95
CA LEU A 22 -9.88 -4.73 7.48
C LEU A 22 -9.63 -4.24 8.91
N ASP A 23 -9.18 -5.15 9.78
CA ASP A 23 -8.74 -4.83 11.14
C ASP A 23 -7.26 -4.44 11.12
N PHE A 24 -7.01 -3.13 11.25
CA PHE A 24 -5.66 -2.59 11.27
C PHE A 24 -4.78 -3.17 12.38
N ASP A 25 -5.31 -3.34 13.59
CA ASP A 25 -4.53 -3.81 14.74
C ASP A 25 -4.19 -5.30 14.60
N HIS A 26 -5.03 -6.06 13.88
CA HIS A 26 -4.72 -7.43 13.47
C HIS A 26 -3.64 -7.50 12.38
N LEU A 27 -3.69 -6.62 11.38
CA LEU A 27 -2.73 -6.60 10.26
C LEU A 27 -1.35 -6.05 10.64
N PHE A 28 -1.29 -5.14 11.61
CA PHE A 28 -0.06 -4.51 12.08
C PHE A 28 0.15 -4.76 13.58
N PRO A 29 0.36 -6.02 14.01
CA PRO A 29 0.43 -6.37 15.42
C PRO A 29 1.72 -5.86 16.06
N GLY A 30 1.61 -4.90 16.98
CA GLY A 30 2.67 -4.50 17.91
C GLY A 30 3.41 -3.20 17.59
N ASP A 31 4.08 -2.68 18.63
CA ASP A 31 4.77 -1.38 18.67
C ASP A 31 6.31 -1.50 18.49
N LYS A 32 6.88 -2.71 18.36
CA LYS A 32 8.32 -2.88 18.05
C LYS A 32 8.56 -2.44 16.60
N GLU A 33 9.71 -1.80 16.33
CA GLU A 33 10.07 -1.14 15.05
C GLU A 33 9.30 -1.69 13.85
N ASN A 34 8.14 -1.09 13.56
CA ASN A 34 7.30 -1.54 12.47
C ASN A 34 8.07 -1.31 11.17
N GLN A 35 8.16 -2.32 10.32
CA GLN A 35 8.92 -2.25 9.08
C GLN A 35 8.37 -1.19 8.10
N TYR A 36 7.11 -0.75 8.29
CA TYR A 36 6.46 0.35 7.57
C TYR A 36 6.62 1.72 8.25
N SER A 37 7.41 1.82 9.32
CA SER A 37 7.61 3.08 10.06
C SER A 37 8.20 4.21 9.20
N ARG A 38 8.94 3.88 8.14
CA ARG A 38 9.50 4.88 7.20
C ARG A 38 8.70 5.01 5.90
N TYR A 39 7.64 4.23 5.74
CA TYR A 39 6.78 4.32 4.57
C TYR A 39 5.92 5.58 4.65
N GLU A 40 5.69 6.14 3.47
CA GLU A 40 4.67 7.15 3.25
C GLU A 40 3.32 6.45 3.10
N TRP A 41 2.33 6.91 3.85
CA TRP A 41 0.98 6.37 3.80
C TRP A 41 0.05 7.39 3.17
N ILE A 42 -0.65 6.98 2.12
CA ILE A 42 -1.51 7.87 1.34
C ILE A 42 -2.88 7.22 1.20
N VAL A 43 -3.89 7.89 1.74
CA VAL A 43 -5.30 7.52 1.56
C VAL A 43 -5.89 8.40 0.46
N ARG A 44 -6.52 7.76 -0.53
CA ARG A 44 -7.35 8.40 -1.55
C ARG A 44 -8.77 7.89 -1.40
N SER A 45 -9.70 8.78 -1.09
CA SER A 45 -11.11 8.43 -0.92
C SER A 45 -11.92 8.86 -2.13
N LYS A 46 -13.02 8.16 -2.40
CA LYS A 46 -13.97 8.46 -3.49
C LYS A 46 -13.33 8.48 -4.88
N VAL A 47 -12.29 7.67 -5.08
CA VAL A 47 -11.72 7.43 -6.41
C VAL A 47 -12.80 6.81 -7.29
N PRO A 48 -13.11 7.39 -8.48
CA PRO A 48 -14.11 6.84 -9.37
C PRO A 48 -13.84 5.35 -9.65
N ARG A 49 -14.87 4.50 -9.49
CA ARG A 49 -14.84 3.03 -9.64
C ARG A 49 -14.05 2.24 -8.58
N LEU A 50 -13.09 2.85 -7.88
CA LEU A 50 -12.22 2.17 -6.90
C LEU A 50 -12.54 2.53 -5.43
N GLY A 51 -13.36 3.55 -5.18
CA GLY A 51 -13.74 3.93 -3.82
C GLY A 51 -12.55 4.47 -3.00
N THR A 52 -12.21 3.77 -1.90
CA THR A 52 -11.06 4.12 -1.05
C THR A 52 -9.86 3.27 -1.43
N ILE A 53 -8.70 3.91 -1.60
CA ILE A 53 -7.40 3.28 -1.87
C ILE A 53 -6.43 3.71 -0.76
N ILE A 54 -5.73 2.75 -0.19
CA ILE A 54 -4.68 2.96 0.81
C ILE A 54 -3.37 2.55 0.17
N ASN A 55 -2.39 3.44 0.14
CA ASN A 55 -1.07 3.17 -0.37
C ASN A 55 -0.05 3.20 0.76
N ALA A 56 0.85 2.22 0.80
CA ALA A 56 2.06 2.22 1.58
C ALA A 56 3.27 2.25 0.64
N VAL A 57 3.96 3.38 0.57
CA VAL A 57 5.04 3.61 -0.40
C VAL A 57 6.38 3.70 0.32
N PRO A 58 7.40 2.93 -0.07
CA PRO A 58 8.71 3.04 0.52
C PRO A 58 9.38 4.36 0.12
N PRO A 59 10.33 4.87 0.93
CA PRO A 59 11.14 6.02 0.55
C PRO A 59 12.02 5.69 -0.68
N ASN A 60 12.51 6.71 -1.37
CA ASN A 60 13.16 6.54 -2.69
C ASN A 60 14.36 5.59 -2.66
N GLU A 61 15.14 5.64 -1.59
CA GLU A 61 16.30 4.75 -1.39
C GLU A 61 15.93 3.27 -1.25
N TRP A 62 14.64 2.94 -1.06
CA TRP A 62 14.15 1.57 -0.87
C TRP A 62 13.30 1.07 -2.04
N LEU A 63 12.93 1.89 -3.02
CA LEU A 63 12.02 1.50 -4.12
C LEU A 63 12.52 0.30 -4.96
N GLY A 64 13.83 0.05 -4.99
CA GLY A 64 14.41 -1.13 -5.64
C GLY A 64 14.42 -2.40 -4.79
N GLU A 65 14.26 -2.30 -3.47
CA GLU A 65 14.39 -3.41 -2.53
C GLU A 65 13.06 -3.78 -1.85
N LYS A 66 12.15 -2.81 -1.76
CA LYS A 66 10.91 -2.87 -1.01
C LYS A 66 9.74 -2.59 -1.92
N ALA A 67 8.64 -3.29 -1.70
CA ALA A 67 7.43 -3.11 -2.47
C ALA A 67 6.70 -1.82 -2.07
N TRP A 68 6.03 -1.21 -3.04
CA TRP A 68 4.84 -0.41 -2.78
C TRP A 68 3.66 -1.38 -2.62
N GLU A 69 2.82 -1.16 -1.62
CA GLU A 69 1.57 -1.92 -1.45
C GLU A 69 0.36 -0.99 -1.54
N GLU A 70 -0.72 -1.48 -2.14
CA GLU A 70 -2.01 -0.80 -2.15
C GLU A 70 -3.16 -1.74 -1.80
N TRP A 71 -4.11 -1.23 -1.02
CA TRP A 71 -5.37 -1.90 -0.66
C TRP A 71 -6.55 -1.07 -1.15
N TYR A 72 -7.50 -1.70 -1.84
CA TYR A 72 -8.68 -1.02 -2.34
C TYR A 72 -9.84 -1.98 -2.60
N ILE A 73 -11.05 -1.43 -2.78
CA ILE A 73 -12.23 -2.20 -3.18
C ILE A 73 -12.63 -1.83 -4.60
N MET A 74 -12.63 -2.81 -5.49
CA MET A 74 -13.18 -2.68 -6.84
C MET A 74 -14.28 -3.72 -7.00
N ASP A 75 -15.43 -3.33 -7.53
CA ASP A 75 -16.57 -4.23 -7.75
C ASP A 75 -16.97 -5.07 -6.52
N ARG A 76 -16.87 -4.48 -5.33
CA ARG A 76 -17.14 -5.10 -4.00
C ARG A 76 -16.15 -6.20 -3.60
N VAL A 77 -15.04 -6.34 -4.31
CA VAL A 77 -13.95 -7.25 -3.99
C VAL A 77 -12.81 -6.45 -3.39
N LEU A 78 -12.26 -6.93 -2.28
CA LEU A 78 -11.04 -6.38 -1.68
C LEU A 78 -9.82 -6.91 -2.44
N HIS A 79 -9.02 -5.98 -2.95
CA HIS A 79 -7.75 -6.24 -3.62
C HIS A 79 -6.59 -5.78 -2.75
N HIS A 80 -5.47 -6.48 -2.88
CA HIS A 80 -4.17 -6.09 -2.33
C HIS A 80 -3.14 -6.27 -3.43
N HIS A 81 -2.61 -5.17 -3.94
CA HIS A 81 -1.52 -5.23 -4.89
C HIS A 81 -0.18 -5.01 -4.19
N VAL A 82 0.80 -5.80 -4.60
CA VAL A 82 2.20 -5.66 -4.20
C VAL A 82 3.01 -5.34 -5.45
N LEU A 83 3.63 -4.17 -5.48
CA LEU A 83 4.27 -3.58 -6.64
C LEU A 83 5.79 -3.48 -6.43
N TYR A 84 6.55 -4.18 -7.27
CA TYR A 84 8.02 -4.17 -7.26
C TYR A 84 8.59 -3.46 -8.49
N MET A 85 9.70 -2.71 -8.33
CA MET A 85 10.44 -2.19 -9.49
C MET A 85 11.30 -3.25 -10.17
N ASN A 86 11.84 -4.19 -9.39
CA ASN A 86 12.60 -5.32 -9.90
C ASN A 86 11.66 -6.49 -10.19
N GLU A 87 11.94 -7.21 -11.28
CA GLU A 87 11.12 -8.35 -11.69
C GLU A 87 11.15 -9.48 -10.65
N PRO A 88 10.02 -9.82 -10.02
CA PRO A 88 9.93 -10.98 -9.14
C PRO A 88 9.85 -12.28 -9.97
N ALA A 89 9.95 -13.43 -9.29
CA ALA A 89 9.80 -14.73 -9.95
C ALA A 89 8.43 -14.91 -10.61
N ASP A 90 7.38 -14.40 -9.97
CA ASP A 90 6.00 -14.45 -10.44
C ASP A 90 5.35 -13.07 -10.29
N TYR A 91 4.59 -12.65 -11.31
CA TYR A 91 3.76 -11.45 -11.30
C TYR A 91 2.52 -11.64 -12.17
N HIS A 92 1.49 -10.83 -11.92
CA HIS A 92 0.20 -10.90 -12.60
C HIS A 92 0.07 -9.83 -13.70
N GLU A 93 0.68 -8.66 -13.49
CA GLU A 93 0.59 -7.54 -14.42
C GLU A 93 1.89 -6.69 -14.42
N ILE A 94 2.12 -5.96 -15.50
CA ILE A 94 3.10 -4.87 -15.56
C ILE A 94 2.33 -3.55 -15.63
N PHE A 95 2.41 -2.75 -14.56
CA PHE A 95 1.87 -1.40 -14.52
C PHE A 95 2.94 -0.38 -14.89
N VAL A 96 2.71 0.36 -15.98
CA VAL A 96 3.53 1.53 -16.33
C VAL A 96 2.83 2.75 -15.79
N ALA A 97 3.34 3.28 -14.67
CA ALA A 97 2.75 4.43 -14.01
C ALA A 97 2.82 5.66 -14.94
N PRO A 98 1.74 6.44 -15.05
CA PRO A 98 1.75 7.66 -15.86
C PRO A 98 2.73 8.69 -15.28
N GLU A 99 2.96 9.77 -16.01
CA GLU A 99 3.76 10.91 -15.51
C GLU A 99 3.06 11.65 -14.35
N GLY A 100 1.75 11.48 -14.21
CA GLY A 100 0.97 12.00 -13.09
C GLY A 100 -0.53 11.72 -13.21
N ASP A 101 -1.17 11.51 -12.06
CA ASP A 101 -2.63 11.50 -11.89
C ASP A 101 -3.03 11.79 -10.43
N ASP A 102 -4.34 11.76 -10.14
CA ASP A 102 -4.89 12.02 -8.80
C ASP A 102 -4.97 10.77 -7.90
N VAL A 103 -4.63 9.60 -8.44
CA VAL A 103 -4.88 8.30 -7.81
C VAL A 103 -3.60 7.77 -7.16
N HIS A 104 -2.51 7.75 -7.91
CA HIS A 104 -1.28 7.09 -7.49
C HIS A 104 -0.34 8.03 -6.72
N PRO A 105 0.53 7.48 -5.87
CA PRO A 105 1.55 8.24 -5.16
C PRO A 105 2.56 8.92 -6.11
N PRO A 106 2.99 10.18 -5.86
CA PRO A 106 3.96 10.85 -6.73
C PRO A 106 5.27 10.11 -6.96
N ARG A 107 5.71 9.29 -6.00
CA ARG A 107 6.93 8.48 -6.11
C ARG A 107 6.80 7.32 -7.11
N SER A 108 5.58 6.94 -7.50
CA SER A 108 5.36 5.84 -8.44
C SER A 108 5.45 6.26 -9.91
N PHE A 109 5.24 7.55 -10.21
CA PHE A 109 5.15 8.08 -11.57
C PHE A 109 6.42 7.89 -12.41
N GLY A 110 6.20 7.66 -13.71
CA GLY A 110 7.27 7.45 -14.69
C GLY A 110 8.08 6.17 -14.47
N LYS A 111 7.54 5.20 -13.72
CA LYS A 111 8.20 3.91 -13.40
C LYS A 111 7.37 2.73 -13.88
N LYS A 112 8.07 1.63 -14.12
CA LYS A 112 7.48 0.33 -14.37
C LYS A 112 7.41 -0.45 -13.06
N TRP A 113 6.25 -1.04 -12.80
CA TRP A 113 5.97 -1.83 -11.62
C TRP A 113 5.48 -3.21 -12.03
N TYR A 114 6.07 -4.26 -11.44
CA TYR A 114 5.59 -5.62 -11.55
C TYR A 114 4.59 -5.84 -10.41
N VAL A 115 3.34 -6.10 -10.79
CA VAL A 115 2.20 -6.15 -9.87
C VAL A 115 1.87 -7.60 -9.55
N ILE A 116 1.75 -7.88 -8.25
CA ILE A 116 1.21 -9.13 -7.74
C ILE A 116 -0.15 -8.84 -7.12
N ASP A 117 -1.22 -9.44 -7.64
CA ASP A 117 -2.50 -9.51 -6.93
C ASP A 117 -2.39 -10.56 -5.82
N ASP A 118 -2.44 -10.08 -4.59
CA ASP A 118 -2.03 -10.84 -3.41
C ASP A 118 -3.25 -11.26 -2.57
N PRO A 119 -3.65 -12.55 -2.64
CA PRO A 119 -4.87 -13.01 -1.98
C PRO A 119 -4.75 -13.04 -0.44
N ASP A 120 -3.53 -13.00 0.10
CA ASP A 120 -3.30 -13.03 1.55
C ASP A 120 -3.71 -11.71 2.22
N ARG A 121 -3.58 -10.58 1.50
CA ARG A 121 -4.00 -9.23 1.91
C ARG A 121 -3.28 -8.65 3.13
N ARG A 122 -2.47 -9.44 3.86
CA ARG A 122 -1.65 -8.95 4.97
C ARG A 122 -0.45 -8.16 4.45
N PRO A 123 0.09 -7.19 5.20
CA PRO A 123 1.28 -6.46 4.80
C PRO A 123 2.46 -7.41 4.59
N VAL A 124 3.09 -7.38 3.41
CA VAL A 124 4.12 -8.36 3.02
C VAL A 124 5.27 -8.44 4.01
N LEU A 125 5.72 -7.31 4.55
CA LEU A 125 6.85 -7.28 5.49
C LEU A 125 6.52 -7.84 6.88
N LEU A 126 5.24 -8.08 7.20
CA LEU A 126 4.81 -8.61 8.50
C LEU A 126 4.39 -10.08 8.44
N ARG A 127 4.47 -10.72 7.27
CA ARG A 127 4.21 -12.16 7.13
C ARG A 127 5.35 -12.95 7.78
N LYS A 128 5.00 -14.08 8.39
CA LYS A 128 5.92 -15.05 9.01
C LYS A 128 5.92 -16.33 8.20
#